data_AF-A0A5J4PZZ1-F1
#
_entry.id   AF-A0A5J4PZZ1-F1
#
_cell.length_a   1.000
_cell.length_b   1.000
_cell.length_c   1.000
_cell.angle_alpha   90.00
_cell.angle_beta   90.00
_cell.angle_gamma   90.00
#
_symmetry.space_group_name_H-M   'P 1'
#
loop_
_entity.id
_entity.type
_entity.pdbx_description
1 polymer ?
#
loop_
_entity_poly.entity_id
_entity_poly.type
_entity_poly.pdbx_seq_one_letter_code
_entity_poly.pdbx_strand_id
1 'polypeptide(L)'
;NEKITSLSDIAIYTDEGEVPLKDVLTSIKEKENGEIISFDVKKATSEELHTYMEKVLPNFDRERVYIADIKKLFSWYNILITNDITDFKAEDIKTE
;
A
#
# COMPACT_ATOMS: atom_id res chain seq x y z
N ASN A 1 -18.99 13.62 6.42
CA ASN A 1 -18.25 13.80 5.16
C ASN A 1 -17.38 12.58 4.92
N GLU A 2 -17.92 11.59 4.23
CA GLU A 2 -17.12 10.48 3.69
C GLU A 2 -16.34 11.04 2.50
N LYS A 3 -15.03 11.21 2.65
CA LYS A 3 -14.14 11.48 1.53
C LYS A 3 -13.97 10.18 0.78
N ILE A 4 -14.67 10.04 -0.35
CA ILE A 4 -14.44 8.95 -1.29
C ILE A 4 -13.16 9.33 -2.06
N THR A 5 -12.07 8.61 -1.79
CA THR A 5 -10.81 8.75 -2.52
C THR A 5 -10.58 7.47 -3.29
N SER A 6 -10.38 7.57 -4.61
CA SER A 6 -10.05 6.41 -5.42
C SER A 6 -8.65 5.93 -5.06
N LEU A 7 -8.46 4.63 -4.86
CA LEU A 7 -7.13 4.07 -4.59
C LEU A 7 -6.14 4.34 -5.73
N SER A 8 -6.64 4.50 -6.96
CA SER A 8 -5.86 4.87 -8.14
C SER A 8 -5.31 6.31 -8.11
N ASP A 9 -5.93 7.21 -7.35
CA ASP A 9 -5.48 8.61 -7.19
C ASP A 9 -4.44 8.76 -6.06
N ILE A 10 -4.14 7.67 -5.34
CA ILE A 10 -3.21 7.68 -4.22
C ILE A 10 -1.83 7.23 -4.70
N ALA A 11 -0.83 8.04 -4.38
CA ALA A 11 0.58 7.71 -4.58
C ALA A 11 1.36 7.94 -3.27
N ILE A 12 2.43 7.18 -3.12
CA ILE A 12 3.38 7.26 -2.02
C ILE A 12 4.59 8.05 -2.51
N TYR A 13 4.92 9.12 -1.80
CA TYR A 13 6.12 9.89 -2.11
C TYR A 13 7.38 9.08 -1.82
N THR A 14 8.32 9.16 -2.75
CA THR A 14 9.66 8.57 -2.67
C THR A 14 10.71 9.63 -2.91
N ASP A 15 11.97 9.33 -2.61
CA ASP A 15 13.10 10.23 -2.91
C ASP A 15 13.18 10.59 -4.41
N GLU A 16 12.70 9.69 -5.27
CA GLU A 16 12.73 9.85 -6.73
C GLU A 16 11.44 10.46 -7.31
N GLY A 17 10.41 10.67 -6.50
CA GLY A 17 9.14 11.25 -6.93
C GLY A 17 7.93 10.66 -6.21
N GLU A 18 7.09 9.94 -6.94
CA GLU A 18 5.87 9.33 -6.42
C GLU A 18 5.65 7.95 -7.05
N VAL A 19 5.30 6.98 -6.21
CA VAL A 19 5.00 5.61 -6.62
C VAL A 19 3.51 5.36 -6.39
N PRO A 20 2.75 4.96 -7.42
CA PRO A 20 1.33 4.65 -7.27
C PRO A 20 1.08 3.60 -6.19
N LEU A 21 -0.01 3.75 -5.44
CA LEU A 21 -0.39 2.80 -4.39
C LEU A 21 -0.46 1.36 -4.90
N LYS A 22 -0.97 1.17 -6.12
CA LYS A 22 -1.06 -0.13 -6.80
C LYS A 22 0.27 -0.87 -6.87
N ASP A 23 1.36 -0.17 -7.19
CA ASP A 23 2.68 -0.79 -7.33
C ASP A 23 3.21 -1.22 -5.96
N VAL A 24 2.99 -0.39 -4.93
CA VAL A 24 3.33 -0.75 -3.55
C VAL A 24 2.53 -1.98 -3.07
N LEU A 25 1.23 -2.02 -3.35
CA LEU A 25 0.37 -3.18 -3.03
C LEU A 25 0.84 -4.45 -3.75
N THR A 26 1.27 -4.35 -5.01
CA THR A 26 1.88 -5.47 -5.74
C THR A 26 3.16 -5.95 -5.05
N SER A 27 4.05 -5.04 -4.64
CA SER A 27 5.27 -5.44 -3.93
C SER A 27 4.98 -6.09 -2.57
N ILE A 28 3.94 -5.65 -1.84
CA ILE A 28 3.49 -6.32 -0.61
C ILE A 28 2.98 -7.72 -0.94
N LYS A 29 2.17 -7.85 -2.00
CA LYS A 29 1.65 -9.14 -2.46
C LYS A 29 2.74 -10.13 -2.80
N GLU A 30 3.76 -9.71 -3.54
CA GLU A 30 4.89 -10.57 -3.89
C GLU A 30 5.65 -11.01 -2.64
N LYS A 31 5.69 -10.16 -1.60
CA LYS A 31 6.35 -10.46 -0.33
C LYS A 31 5.56 -11.43 0.56
N GLU A 32 4.26 -11.22 0.71
CA GLU A 32 3.34 -12.09 1.49
C GLU A 32 2.78 -13.23 0.64
N ASN A 33 3.24 -13.39 -0.60
CA ASN A 33 2.83 -14.44 -1.53
C ASN A 33 1.31 -14.50 -1.81
N GLY A 34 0.66 -13.33 -1.85
CA GLY A 34 -0.78 -13.21 -2.05
C GLY A 34 -1.63 -13.35 -0.79
N GLU A 35 -1.01 -13.43 0.39
CA GLU A 35 -1.72 -13.48 1.66
C GLU A 35 -1.86 -12.10 2.29
N ILE A 36 -2.75 -11.99 3.28
CA ILE A 36 -2.88 -10.78 4.10
C ILE A 36 -1.59 -10.55 4.89
N ILE A 37 -1.33 -9.30 5.24
CA ILE A 37 -0.16 -8.97 6.06
C ILE A 37 -0.23 -9.74 7.38
N SER A 38 0.83 -10.49 7.66
CA SER A 38 0.92 -11.41 8.80
C SER A 38 0.79 -10.75 10.18
N PHE A 39 1.02 -9.43 10.28
CA PHE A 39 0.95 -8.68 11.54
C PHE A 39 -0.27 -7.76 11.63
N ASP A 40 -0.69 -7.45 12.86
CA ASP A 40 -1.85 -6.59 13.11
C ASP A 40 -1.50 -5.11 12.89
N VAL A 41 -1.82 -4.60 11.71
CA VAL A 41 -1.62 -3.20 11.29
C VAL A 41 -2.17 -2.18 12.30
N LYS A 42 -3.26 -2.52 13.02
CA LYS A 42 -3.87 -1.61 14.00
C LYS A 42 -3.03 -1.52 15.26
N LYS A 43 -2.44 -2.64 15.70
CA LYS A 43 -1.57 -2.74 16.88
C LYS A 43 -0.11 -2.46 16.58
N ALA A 44 0.29 -2.50 15.32
CA ALA A 44 1.66 -2.26 14.89
C ALA A 44 2.15 -0.87 15.34
N THR A 45 3.37 -0.87 15.84
CA THR A 45 4.11 0.33 16.21
C THR A 45 4.57 1.09 14.98
N SER A 46 4.88 2.37 15.17
CA SER A 46 5.45 3.23 14.11
C SER A 46 6.69 2.60 13.47
N GLU A 47 7.56 2.01 14.29
CA GLU A 47 8.80 1.38 13.83
C GLU A 47 8.54 0.12 13.02
N GLU A 48 7.61 -0.74 13.44
CA GLU A 48 7.24 -1.95 12.67
C GLU A 48 6.69 -1.59 11.29
N LEU A 49 5.82 -0.57 11.23
CA LEU A 49 5.23 -0.11 9.99
C LEU A 49 6.27 0.47 9.03
N HIS A 50 7.17 1.30 9.54
CA HIS A 50 8.28 1.81 8.74
C HIS A 50 9.20 0.68 8.28
N THR A 51 9.61 -0.21 9.18
CA THR A 51 10.47 -1.35 8.84
C THR A 51 9.86 -2.22 7.76
N TYR A 52 8.54 -2.45 7.83
CA TYR A 52 7.83 -3.21 6.81
C TYR A 52 7.72 -2.44 5.50
N MET A 53 7.42 -1.14 5.57
CA MET A 53 7.40 -0.26 4.39
C MET A 53 8.76 -0.22 3.69
N GLU A 54 9.87 -0.12 4.44
CA GLU A 54 11.23 -0.15 3.89
C GLU A 54 11.56 -1.46 3.18
N LYS A 55 11.03 -2.58 3.67
CA LYS A 55 11.22 -3.89 3.05
C LYS A 55 10.49 -4.06 1.72
N VAL A 56 9.54 -3.19 1.42
CA VAL A 56 8.71 -3.20 0.22
C VAL A 56 9.15 -2.08 -0.71
N LEU A 57 9.34 -0.88 -0.16
CA LEU A 57 9.73 0.34 -0.83
C LEU A 57 10.77 1.05 0.04
N PRO A 58 12.07 0.74 -0.07
CA PRO A 58 13.12 1.33 0.78
C PRO A 58 13.31 2.83 0.56
N ASN A 59 12.95 3.34 -0.61
CA ASN A 59 13.15 4.74 -1.03
C ASN A 59 11.94 5.64 -0.71
N PHE A 60 11.04 5.22 0.18
CA PHE A 60 9.87 6.04 0.52
C PHE A 60 10.25 7.23 1.40
N ASP A 61 9.61 8.37 1.15
CA ASP A 61 9.85 9.61 1.88
C ASP A 61 9.16 9.55 3.26
N ARG A 62 9.94 9.34 4.32
CA ARG A 62 9.44 9.24 5.69
C ARG A 62 8.90 10.58 6.24
N GLU A 63 9.30 11.71 5.67
CA GLU A 63 8.83 13.02 6.10
C GLU A 63 7.45 13.33 5.53
N ARG A 64 7.20 12.90 4.29
CA ARG A 64 5.91 13.08 3.60
C ARG A 64 4.91 11.98 3.88
N VAL A 65 5.38 10.75 4.10
CA VAL A 65 4.52 9.58 4.30
C VAL A 65 4.26 9.38 5.80
N TYR A 66 3.08 9.82 6.24
CA TYR A 66 2.67 9.65 7.63
C TYR A 66 2.35 8.18 7.94
N ILE A 67 2.65 7.78 9.19
CA ILE A 67 2.27 6.47 9.73
C ILE A 67 0.78 6.15 9.56
N ALA A 68 -0.09 7.16 9.68
CA ALA A 68 -1.52 6.98 9.48
C ALA A 68 -1.85 6.49 8.07
N ASP A 69 -1.13 6.96 7.06
CA ASP A 69 -1.34 6.57 5.66
C ASP A 69 -0.73 5.20 5.37
N ILE A 70 0.42 4.87 5.98
CA ILE A 70 0.97 3.49 5.96
C ILE A 70 -0.04 2.50 6.57
N LYS A 71 -0.63 2.84 7.73
CA LYS A 71 -1.67 2.01 8.37
C LYS A 71 -2.89 1.83 7.45
N LYS A 72 -3.35 2.88 6.79
CA LYS A 72 -4.47 2.79 5.84
C LYS A 72 -4.12 1.91 4.66
N LEU A 73 -2.93 2.07 4.09
CA LEU A 73 -2.43 1.28 2.97
C LEU A 73 -2.48 -0.22 3.27
N PHE A 74 -1.88 -0.63 4.39
CA PHE A 74 -1.88 -2.03 4.81
C PHE A 74 -3.29 -2.54 5.14
N SER A 75 -4.14 -1.68 5.72
CA SER A 75 -5.55 -2.04 5.94
C SER A 75 -6.30 -2.25 4.63
N TRP A 76 -6.07 -1.43 3.60
CA TRP A 76 -6.66 -1.61 2.28
C TRP A 76 -6.14 -2.88 1.61
N TYR A 77 -4.82 -3.13 1.68
CA TYR A 77 -4.23 -4.37 1.18
C TYR A 77 -4.92 -5.61 1.77
N ASN A 78 -5.06 -5.67 3.10
CA ASN A 78 -5.72 -6.79 3.77
C ASN A 78 -7.17 -6.96 3.30
N ILE A 79 -7.91 -5.86 3.15
CA ILE A 79 -9.29 -5.90 2.64
C ILE A 79 -9.32 -6.43 1.21
N LEU A 80 -8.42 -5.97 0.34
CA LEU A 80 -8.38 -6.40 -1.06
C LEU A 80 -8.08 -7.91 -1.17
N ILE A 81 -7.06 -8.40 -0.46
CA ILE A 81 -6.74 -9.84 -0.41
C ILE A 81 -7.90 -10.66 0.18
N THR A 82 -8.57 -10.16 1.21
CA THR A 82 -9.76 -10.82 1.80
C THR A 82 -10.92 -10.93 0.81
N ASN A 83 -10.97 -10.06 -0.20
CA ASN A 83 -11.96 -10.10 -1.28
C ASN A 83 -11.44 -10.85 -2.52
N ASP A 84 -10.33 -11.61 -2.40
CA ASP A 84 -9.65 -12.28 -3.52
C ASP A 84 -9.17 -11.31 -4.63
N ILE A 85 -9.10 -10.01 -4.33
CA ILE A 85 -8.56 -8.98 -5.24
C ILE A 85 -7.05 -8.99 -5.07
N THR A 86 -6.40 -9.82 -5.88
CA THR A 86 -4.94 -9.93 -5.88
C THR A 86 -4.30 -9.27 -7.10
N ASP A 87 -5.10 -8.84 -8.08
CA ASP A 87 -4.59 -8.12 -9.24
C ASP A 87 -4.70 -6.60 -9.03
N PHE A 88 -3.61 -6.00 -8.55
CA PHE A 88 -3.52 -4.56 -8.31
C PHE A 88 -3.01 -3.79 -9.54
N LYS A 89 -2.35 -4.49 -10.46
CA LYS A 89 -2.03 -3.95 -11.78
C LYS A 89 -3.29 -4.07 -12.60
N ALA A 90 -4.24 -3.15 -12.36
CA ALA A 90 -5.30 -2.93 -13.32
C ALA A 90 -4.64 -2.85 -14.69
N GLU A 91 -4.94 -3.83 -15.56
CA GLU A 91 -4.83 -3.64 -16.98
C GLU A 91 -5.48 -2.28 -17.23
N ASP A 92 -4.71 -1.35 -17.79
CA ASP A 92 -5.26 -0.21 -18.51
C ASP A 92 -6.22 -0.81 -19.55
N ILE A 93 -7.48 -1.05 -19.17
CA ILE A 93 -8.55 -1.25 -20.12
C ILE A 93 -8.69 0.13 -20.76
N LYS A 94 -7.86 0.37 -21.78
CA LYS A 94 -8.10 1.38 -22.80
C LYS A 94 -9.49 1.08 -23.32
N THR A 95 -10.46 1.78 -22.78
CA THR A 95 -11.79 1.88 -23.37
C THR A 95 -11.62 2.89 -24.50
N GLU A 96 -11.57 2.37 -25.72
CA GLU A 96 -11.68 3.11 -26.98
C GLU A 96 -12.93 4.00 -27.03
#